data_AF-T0T8C3-F1
#
_entry.id   AF-T0T8C3-F1
#
_cell.length_a   1.000
_cell.length_b   1.000
_cell.length_c   1.000
_cell.angle_alpha   90.00
_cell.angle_beta   90.00
_cell.angle_gamma   90.00
#
_symmetry.space_group_name_H-M   'P 1'
#
loop_
_entity.id
_entity.type
_entity.pdbx_description
1 polymer ?
#
loop_
_entity_poly.entity_id
_entity_poly.type
_entity_poly.pdbx_seq_one_letter_code
_entity_poly.pdbx_strand_id
1 'polypeptide(L)' 'MVGLVSSPGSYRSKNVGVLAGTKVKHLAPKPILVPELMENLFKWLQKEKELHPLILSS' A
#
# COMPACT_ATOMS: atom_id res chain seq x y z
N MET A 1 -9.09 -16.43 5.61
CA MET A 1 -9.21 -14.95 5.76
C MET A 1 -10.50 -14.54 6.43
N VAL A 2 -11.62 -15.24 6.22
CA VAL A 2 -12.84 -15.06 7.02
C VAL A 2 -12.49 -15.17 8.51
N GLY A 3 -12.82 -14.16 9.29
CA GLY A 3 -12.60 -14.12 10.75
C GLY A 3 -11.25 -13.56 11.22
N LEU A 4 -10.29 -13.28 10.33
CA LEU A 4 -8.99 -12.70 10.73
C LEU A 4 -9.00 -11.16 10.75
N VAL A 5 -9.69 -10.55 9.78
CA VAL A 5 -9.79 -9.10 9.62
C VAL A 5 -11.19 -8.71 9.17
N SER A 6 -11.59 -7.48 9.47
CA SER A 6 -12.96 -7.01 9.25
C SER A 6 -13.33 -6.72 7.79
N SER A 7 -12.35 -6.48 6.91
CA SER A 7 -12.60 -5.99 5.54
C SER A 7 -11.55 -6.52 4.54
N PRO A 8 -11.48 -7.85 4.32
CA PRO A 8 -10.56 -8.42 3.34
C PRO A 8 -10.90 -7.97 1.91
N GLY A 9 -9.88 -7.73 1.08
CA GLY A 9 -10.06 -7.35 -0.33
C GLY A 9 -10.50 -5.90 -0.58
N SER A 10 -10.55 -5.06 0.45
CA SER A 10 -10.89 -3.64 0.34
C SER A 10 -9.77 -2.76 0.88
N TYR A 11 -9.63 -1.54 0.35
CA TYR A 11 -8.78 -0.54 0.98
C TYR A 11 -9.33 -0.16 2.35
N ARG A 12 -8.41 0.17 3.27
CA ARG A 12 -8.76 0.59 4.63
C ARG A 12 -9.55 1.91 4.59
N SER A 13 -10.51 2.03 5.51
CA SER A 13 -11.27 3.26 5.74
C SER A 13 -10.75 4.07 6.94
N LYS A 14 -9.77 3.55 7.69
CA LYS A 14 -9.23 4.16 8.92
C LYS A 14 -7.73 4.45 8.82
N ASN A 15 -7.27 5.44 9.57
CA ASN A 15 -5.84 5.72 9.72
C ASN A 15 -5.11 4.52 10.32
N VAL A 16 -3.89 4.28 9.86
CA VAL A 16 -3.02 3.20 10.37
C VAL A 16 -1.59 3.72 10.55
N GLY A 17 -0.88 3.16 11.51
CA GLY A 17 0.55 3.40 11.72
C GLY A 17 1.38 2.29 11.07
N VAL A 18 2.55 2.66 10.54
CA VAL A 18 3.57 1.71 10.11
C VAL A 18 4.49 1.44 11.29
N LEU A 19 4.61 0.16 11.67
CA LEU A 19 5.40 -0.27 12.82
C LEU A 19 6.80 -0.74 12.40
N ALA A 20 7.80 -0.46 13.23
CA ALA A 20 9.11 -1.09 13.19
C ALA A 20 9.35 -1.80 14.53
N GLY A 21 9.15 -3.12 14.53
CA GLY A 21 9.02 -3.89 15.77
C GLY A 21 7.79 -3.45 16.55
N THR A 22 7.98 -2.96 17.78
CA THR A 22 6.89 -2.52 18.67
C THR A 22 6.63 -1.02 18.61
N LYS A 23 7.42 -0.25 17.85
CA LYS A 23 7.30 1.22 17.78
C LYS A 23 6.66 1.67 16.48
N VAL A 24 5.83 2.70 16.56
CA VAL A 24 5.33 3.40 15.36
C VAL A 24 6.50 4.15 14.73
N LYS A 25 6.86 3.79 13.49
CA LYS A 25 7.89 4.48 12.71
C LYS A 25 7.33 5.76 12.09
N HIS A 26 6.13 5.69 11.51
CA HIS A 26 5.39 6.85 11.01
C HIS A 26 3.91 6.50 10.78
N LEU A 27 3.08 7.53 10.59
CA LEU A 27 1.70 7.38 10.13
C LEU A 27 1.68 7.11 8.62
N ALA A 28 0.75 6.27 8.17
CA ALA A 28 0.48 6.08 6.75
C ALA A 28 -0.33 7.26 6.18
N PRO A 29 -0.39 7.42 4.85
CA PRO A 29 -1.28 8.39 4.20
C PRO A 29 -2.74 8.26 4.65
N LYS A 30 -3.54 9.31 4.49
CA LYS A 30 -4.97 9.25 4.84
C LYS A 30 -5.69 8.18 4.00
N PRO A 31 -6.70 7.47 4.55
CA PRO A 31 -7.49 6.47 3.83
C PRO A 31 -8.03 6.93 2.48
N ILE A 32 -8.51 8.18 2.44
CA ILE A 32 -9.10 8.78 1.23
C ILE A 32 -8.10 8.89 0.07
N LEU A 33 -6.79 8.93 0.36
CA LEU A 33 -5.74 9.02 -0.65
C LEU A 33 -5.33 7.65 -1.19
N VAL A 34 -5.65 6.55 -0.50
CA VAL A 34 -5.18 5.21 -0.86
C VAL A 34 -5.63 4.78 -2.27
N PRO A 35 -6.89 4.98 -2.69
CA PRO A 35 -7.31 4.58 -4.03
C PRO A 35 -6.48 5.25 -5.14
N GLU A 36 -6.31 6.57 -5.07
CA GLU A 36 -5.56 7.33 -6.07
C GLU A 36 -4.07 6.97 -6.06
N LEU A 37 -3.46 6.85 -4.88
CA LEU A 37 -2.05 6.45 -4.75
C LEU A 37 -1.79 5.06 -5.35
N MET A 38 -2.68 4.11 -5.09
CA MET A 38 -2.56 2.75 -5.64
C MET A 38 -2.77 2.74 -7.16
N GLU A 39 -3.73 3.51 -7.67
CA GLU A 39 -3.94 3.65 -9.11
C GLU A 39 -2.71 4.24 -9.80
N ASN A 40 -2.12 5.30 -9.24
CA ASN A 40 -0.91 5.92 -9.77
C ASN A 40 0.29 4.95 -9.72
N LEU A 41 0.44 4.19 -8.64
CA LEU A 41 1.48 3.16 -8.52
C LEU A 41 1.35 2.09 -9.61
N PHE A 42 0.15 1.55 -9.82
CA PHE A 42 -0.06 0.53 -10.84
C PHE A 42 0.09 1.07 -12.26
N LYS A 43 -0.36 2.30 -12.51
CA LYS A 43 -0.10 2.98 -13.78
C LYS A 43 1.39 3.15 -14.04
N TRP A 44 2.17 3.53 -13.03
CA TRP A 44 3.62 3.63 -13.16
C TRP A 44 4.24 2.26 -13.47
N LEU A 45 3.91 1.23 -12.69
CA LEU A 45 4.39 -0.15 -12.91
C LEU A 45 4.10 -0.68 -14.31
N GLN A 46 2.91 -0.40 -14.86
CA GLN A 46 2.54 -0.84 -16.21
C GLN A 46 3.30 -0.10 -17.31
N LYS A 47 3.62 1.18 -17.09
CA LYS A 47 4.29 2.06 -18.04
C LYS A 47 5.80 1.85 -18.06
N GLU A 48 6.40 1.48 -16.93
CA GLU A 48 7.83 1.22 -16.84
C GLU A 48 8.22 -0.01 -17.67
N LYS A 49 9.29 0.12 -18.47
CA LYS A 49 9.77 -0.93 -19.40
C LYS A 49 11.28 -1.14 -19.34
N GLU A 50 12.01 -0.16 -18.81
CA GLU A 50 13.47 -0.14 -18.87
C GLU A 50 14.07 -0.77 -17.61
N LEU A 51 13.36 -0.70 -16.48
CA LEU A 51 13.83 -1.29 -15.23
C LEU A 51 13.68 -2.80 -15.23
N HIS A 52 14.78 -3.49 -14.89
CA HIS A 52 14.75 -4.92 -14.63
C HIS A 52 13.76 -5.24 -13.49
N PRO A 53 12.97 -6.33 -13.57
CA PRO A 53 11.95 -6.65 -12.56
C PRO A 53 12.46 -6.68 -11.12
N LEU A 54 13.70 -7.11 -10.89
CA LEU A 54 14.31 -7.10 -9.55
C LEU A 54 14.44 -5.69 -8.96
N ILE A 55 14.76 -4.69 -9.79
CA ILE A 55 14.80 -3.29 -9.38
C ILE A 55 13.38 -2.77 -9.20
N LEU A 56 12.48 -3.12 -10.13
CA LEU A 56 11.08 -2.68 -10.08
C LEU A 56 10.33 -3.16 -8.83
N SER A 57 10.73 -4.30 -8.25
CA SER A 57 10.13 -4.87 -7.04
C SER A 57 10.80 -4.44 -5.72
N SER A 58 11.91 -3.69 -5.77
CA SER A 58 12.71 -3.33 -4.59
C SER A 58 12.21 -2.10 -3.85
#